data_AF-A0A1F5DUR6-F1
#
_entry.id   AF-A0A1F5DUR6-F1
#
_cell.length_a   1.000
_cell.length_b   1.000
_cell.length_c   1.000
_cell.angle_alpha   90.00
_cell.angle_beta   90.00
_cell.angle_gamma   90.00
#
_symmetry.space_group_name_H-M   'P 1'
#
loop_
_entity.id
_entity.type
_entity.pdbx_description
1 polymer ?
#
loop_
_entity_poly.entity_id
_entity_poly.type
_entity_poly.pdbx_seq_one_letter_code
_entity_poly.pdbx_strand_id
1 'polypeptide(L)'
;MEALNVNWVERSEKTLEELKELREKKDQDRLDRVRAMRFAFMALGQSLAGWMQWVNSPEVMSNFTKEELEEMSQTVLRMVEKFVEYDIEITNEGMQKGVAKQREQEHLGQQGNHFVI
;
A
#
# COMPACT_ATOMS: atom_id res chain seq x y z
N MET A 1 10.46 3.34 28.99
CA MET A 1 9.82 2.52 27.95
C MET A 1 8.33 2.84 27.79
N GLU A 2 7.61 3.13 28.87
CA GLU A 2 6.17 3.46 28.86
C GLU A 2 5.80 4.73 28.04
N ALA A 3 6.55 5.83 28.21
CA ALA A 3 6.28 7.08 27.48
C ALA A 3 6.50 7.03 25.95
N LEU A 4 7.37 6.13 25.47
CA LEU A 4 7.60 5.93 24.03
C LEU A 4 6.47 5.11 23.39
N ASN A 5 5.87 4.19 24.16
CA ASN A 5 4.80 3.33 23.69
C ASN A 5 3.45 4.08 23.63
N VAL A 6 3.17 4.95 24.60
CA VAL A 6 1.99 5.85 24.57
C VAL A 6 2.03 6.77 23.34
N ASN A 7 3.21 7.32 23.01
CA ASN A 7 3.41 8.14 21.81
C ASN A 7 3.15 7.35 20.52
N TRP A 8 3.57 6.07 20.47
CA TRP A 8 3.35 5.22 19.30
C TRP A 8 1.87 4.88 19.06
N VAL A 9 1.14 4.51 20.13
CA VAL A 9 -0.29 4.18 20.04
C VAL A 9 -1.08 5.41 19.62
N GLU A 10 -0.91 6.55 20.29
CA GLU A 10 -1.61 7.79 19.95
C GLU A 10 -1.33 8.24 18.50
N ARG A 11 -0.08 8.11 18.04
CA ARG A 11 0.28 8.40 16.65
C ARG A 11 -0.39 7.43 15.66
N SER A 12 -0.48 6.16 16.02
CA SER A 12 -1.13 5.14 15.19
C SER A 12 -2.63 5.38 15.09
N GLU A 13 -3.27 5.81 16.18
CA GLU A 13 -4.68 6.21 16.22
C GLU A 13 -4.96 7.42 15.32
N LYS A 14 -4.12 8.47 15.39
CA LYS A 14 -4.23 9.63 14.47
C LYS A 14 -4.06 9.21 13.01
N THR A 15 -3.13 8.30 12.74
CA THR A 15 -2.93 7.76 11.39
C THR A 15 -4.19 7.01 10.90
N LEU A 16 -4.85 6.25 11.77
CA LEU A 16 -6.11 5.57 11.44
C LEU A 16 -7.26 6.55 11.17
N GLU A 17 -7.35 7.64 11.93
CA GLU A 17 -8.32 8.71 11.71
C GLU A 17 -8.11 9.36 10.34
N GLU A 18 -6.89 9.75 10.00
CA GLU A 18 -6.55 10.33 8.69
C GLU A 18 -6.85 9.35 7.53
N LEU A 19 -6.53 8.06 7.69
CA LEU A 19 -6.89 7.03 6.70
C LEU A 19 -8.40 6.93 6.49
N LYS A 20 -9.17 7.03 7.58
CA LYS A 20 -10.63 6.97 7.54
C LYS A 20 -11.22 8.20 6.83
N GLU A 21 -10.73 9.38 7.16
CA GLU A 21 -11.14 10.63 6.49
C GLU A 21 -10.84 10.59 5.00
N LEU A 22 -9.63 10.16 4.61
CA LEU A 22 -9.23 10.01 3.21
C LEU A 22 -10.11 9.02 2.44
N ARG A 23 -10.58 7.95 3.11
CA ARG A 23 -11.50 6.96 2.53
C ARG A 23 -12.92 7.50 2.38
N GLU A 24 -13.39 8.30 3.34
CA GLU A 24 -14.78 8.78 3.42
C GLU A 24 -15.00 10.12 2.69
N LYS A 25 -13.92 10.83 2.34
CA LYS A 25 -13.98 12.09 1.58
C LYS A 25 -14.73 11.89 0.25
N LYS A 26 -15.85 12.60 0.10
CA LYS A 26 -16.63 12.70 -1.14
C LYS A 26 -15.94 13.64 -2.14
N ASP A 27 -16.28 13.50 -3.41
CA ASP A 27 -15.86 14.40 -4.49
C ASP A 27 -14.32 14.54 -4.68
N GLN A 28 -13.58 13.46 -4.43
CA GLN A 28 -12.13 13.42 -4.67
C GLN A 28 -11.79 13.45 -6.17
N ASP A 29 -10.99 14.44 -6.57
CA ASP A 29 -10.39 14.48 -7.90
C ASP A 29 -9.26 13.43 -8.06
N ARG A 30 -8.69 13.35 -9.27
CA ARG A 30 -7.63 12.38 -9.57
C ARG A 30 -6.38 12.59 -8.71
N LEU A 31 -6.02 13.83 -8.41
CA LEU A 31 -4.83 14.15 -7.62
C LEU A 31 -5.04 13.80 -6.15
N ASP A 32 -6.25 14.04 -5.63
CA ASP A 32 -6.66 13.64 -4.28
C ASP A 32 -6.55 12.13 -4.08
N ARG A 33 -6.97 11.33 -5.05
CA ARG A 33 -6.82 9.86 -5.01
C ARG A 33 -5.35 9.43 -4.93
N VAL A 34 -4.49 10.06 -5.73
CA VAL A 34 -3.04 9.79 -5.71
C VAL A 34 -2.40 10.17 -4.38
N ARG A 35 -2.81 11.31 -3.79
CA ARG A 35 -2.35 11.73 -2.46
C ARG A 35 -2.80 10.77 -1.37
N ALA A 36 -4.04 10.30 -1.43
CA ALA A 36 -4.55 9.30 -0.49
C ALA A 36 -3.75 7.99 -0.57
N MET A 37 -3.45 7.49 -1.78
CA MET A 37 -2.58 6.32 -1.97
C MET A 37 -1.18 6.55 -1.39
N ARG A 38 -0.56 7.71 -1.68
CA ARG A 38 0.76 8.06 -1.15
C ARG A 38 0.76 8.05 0.39
N PHE A 39 -0.25 8.65 1.00
CA PHE A 39 -0.39 8.66 2.45
C PHE A 39 -0.54 7.25 3.02
N ALA A 40 -1.41 6.42 2.42
CA ALA A 40 -1.61 5.04 2.83
C ALA A 40 -0.31 4.22 2.79
N PHE A 41 0.51 4.37 1.75
CA PHE A 41 1.80 3.69 1.66
C PHE A 41 2.81 4.20 2.71
N MET A 42 2.82 5.50 3.00
CA MET A 42 3.67 6.05 4.07
C MET A 42 3.26 5.52 5.45
N ALA A 43 1.96 5.47 5.73
CA ALA A 43 1.42 4.90 6.97
C ALA A 43 1.76 3.41 7.11
N LEU A 44 1.59 2.63 6.04
CA LEU A 44 1.97 1.21 6.00
C LEU A 44 3.46 1.02 6.26
N GLY A 45 4.33 1.82 5.63
CA GLY A 45 5.78 1.76 5.83
C GLY A 45 6.20 2.07 7.27
N GLN A 46 5.55 3.04 7.92
CA GLN A 46 5.79 3.35 9.33
C GLN A 46 5.40 2.18 10.23
N SER A 47 4.21 1.61 10.04
CA SER A 47 3.75 0.44 10.80
C SER A 47 4.67 -0.76 10.62
N LEU A 48 5.09 -1.03 9.37
CA LEU A 48 6.02 -2.11 9.05
C LEU A 48 7.37 -1.94 9.76
N ALA A 49 7.91 -0.72 9.81
CA ALA A 49 9.14 -0.46 10.55
C ALA A 49 9.04 -0.83 12.04
N GLY A 50 7.91 -0.51 12.68
CA GLY A 50 7.65 -0.91 14.07
C GLY A 50 7.57 -2.42 14.25
N TRP A 51 6.83 -3.11 13.38
CA TRP A 51 6.75 -4.57 13.37
C TRP A 51 8.11 -5.25 13.17
N MET A 52 8.96 -4.70 12.28
CA MET A 52 10.31 -5.22 12.08
C MET A 52 11.18 -5.08 13.33
N GLN A 53 11.02 -4.03 14.14
CA GLN A 53 11.73 -3.91 15.42
C GLN A 53 11.29 -5.01 16.40
N TRP A 54 9.99 -5.30 16.46
CA TRP A 54 9.45 -6.34 17.34
C TRP A 54 9.92 -7.73 16.91
N VAL A 55 9.74 -8.09 15.63
CA VAL A 55 10.07 -9.43 15.11
C VAL A 55 11.57 -9.71 15.18
N ASN A 56 12.41 -8.70 15.01
CA ASN A 56 13.87 -8.84 15.13
C ASN A 56 14.39 -8.84 16.58
N SER A 57 13.50 -8.70 17.58
CA SER A 57 13.88 -8.74 19.00
C SER A 57 13.45 -10.07 19.63
N PRO A 58 14.38 -11.02 19.85
CA PRO A 58 14.07 -12.27 20.55
C PRO A 58 13.52 -12.03 21.95
N GLU A 59 14.00 -10.99 22.64
CA GLU A 59 13.52 -10.60 23.97
C GLU A 59 12.03 -10.28 23.93
N VAL A 60 11.60 -9.41 23.00
CA VAL A 60 10.18 -9.06 22.83
C VAL A 60 9.37 -10.28 22.41
N MET A 61 9.83 -11.02 21.40
CA MET A 61 9.10 -12.18 20.85
C MET A 61 8.98 -13.34 21.84
N SER A 62 9.92 -13.48 22.78
CA SER A 62 9.87 -14.52 23.81
C SER A 62 8.78 -14.31 24.87
N ASN A 63 8.19 -13.11 24.95
CA ASN A 63 7.08 -12.84 25.87
C ASN A 63 5.73 -13.38 25.37
N PHE A 64 5.64 -13.79 24.10
CA PHE A 64 4.42 -14.33 23.51
C PHE A 64 4.42 -15.86 23.57
N THR A 65 3.25 -16.44 23.81
CA THR A 65 3.02 -17.87 23.69
C THR A 65 3.10 -18.33 22.24
N LYS A 66 3.24 -19.64 22.04
CA LYS A 66 3.24 -20.22 20.70
C LYS A 66 1.93 -19.91 19.96
N GLU A 67 0.81 -20.03 20.66
CA GLU A 67 -0.52 -19.80 20.11
C GLU A 67 -0.72 -18.34 19.69
N GLU A 68 -0.24 -17.38 20.49
CA GLU A 68 -0.25 -15.96 20.11
C GLU A 68 0.64 -15.69 18.88
N LEU A 69 1.84 -16.27 18.82
CA LEU A 69 2.72 -16.13 17.66
C LEU A 69 2.12 -16.76 16.40
N GLU A 70 1.41 -17.87 16.54
CA GLU A 70 0.68 -18.51 15.44
C GLU A 70 -0.45 -17.60 14.94
N GLU A 71 -1.27 -17.04 15.83
CA GLU A 71 -2.34 -16.12 15.45
C GLU A 71 -1.80 -14.84 14.78
N MET A 72 -0.77 -14.24 15.37
CA MET A 72 -0.12 -13.02 14.86
C MET A 72 0.46 -13.26 13.47
N SER A 73 1.25 -14.33 13.30
CA SER A 73 1.88 -14.65 12.01
C SER A 73 0.85 -14.96 10.94
N GLN A 74 -0.18 -15.75 11.24
CA GLN A 74 -1.25 -16.06 10.29
C GLN A 74 -2.03 -14.82 9.88
N THR A 75 -2.26 -13.88 10.80
CA THR A 75 -2.95 -12.63 10.49
C THR A 75 -2.11 -11.74 9.58
N VAL A 76 -0.81 -11.58 9.86
CA VAL A 76 0.10 -10.82 8.99
C VAL A 76 0.20 -11.44 7.61
N LEU A 77 0.36 -12.77 7.52
CA LEU A 77 0.45 -13.48 6.24
C LEU A 77 -0.79 -13.25 5.37
N ARG A 78 -2.00 -13.37 5.92
CA ARG A 78 -3.24 -13.12 5.17
C ARG A 78 -3.36 -11.69 4.67
N MET A 79 -2.96 -10.70 5.48
CA MET A 79 -3.00 -9.30 5.06
C MET A 79 -2.02 -9.04 3.91
N VAL A 80 -0.80 -9.57 4.01
CA VAL A 80 0.23 -9.42 2.97
C VAL A 80 -0.15 -10.16 1.70
N GLU A 81 -0.72 -11.36 1.81
CA GLU A 81 -1.23 -12.12 0.67
C GLU A 81 -2.25 -11.30 -0.13
N LYS A 82 -3.27 -10.73 0.54
CA LYS A 82 -4.27 -9.87 -0.12
C LYS A 82 -3.68 -8.61 -0.75
N PHE A 83 -2.67 -8.02 -0.11
CA PHE A 83 -2.00 -6.86 -0.65
C PHE A 83 -1.17 -7.21 -1.91
N VAL A 84 -0.46 -8.33 -1.91
CA VAL A 84 0.33 -8.81 -3.05
C VAL A 84 -0.56 -9.26 -4.21
N GLU A 85 -1.69 -9.93 -3.94
CA GLU A 85 -2.70 -10.24 -4.96
C GLU A 85 -3.13 -8.98 -5.72
N TYR A 86 -3.44 -7.91 -4.98
CA TYR A 86 -3.86 -6.63 -5.57
C TYR A 86 -2.73 -5.92 -6.33
N ASP A 87 -1.49 -5.96 -5.83
CA ASP A 87 -0.32 -5.40 -6.52
C ASP A 87 -0.09 -6.05 -7.89
N ILE A 88 -0.22 -7.39 -7.95
CA ILE A 88 -0.13 -8.15 -9.18
C ILE A 88 -1.24 -7.75 -10.16
N GLU A 89 -2.49 -7.64 -9.69
CA GLU A 89 -3.64 -7.24 -10.50
C GLU A 89 -3.41 -5.86 -11.14
N ILE A 90 -3.09 -4.85 -10.32
CA ILE A 90 -2.90 -3.48 -10.79
C ILE A 90 -1.67 -3.34 -11.69
N THR A 91 -0.58 -4.06 -11.40
CA THR A 91 0.61 -4.08 -12.26
C THR A 91 0.27 -4.64 -13.64
N ASN A 92 -0.47 -5.75 -13.70
CA ASN A 92 -0.91 -6.32 -14.97
C ASN A 92 -1.82 -5.37 -15.75
N GLU A 93 -2.80 -4.73 -15.09
CA GLU A 93 -3.63 -3.73 -15.73
C GLU A 93 -2.82 -2.52 -16.24
N GLY A 94 -1.87 -2.05 -15.44
CA GLY A 94 -1.00 -0.93 -15.79
C GLY A 94 -0.15 -1.23 -17.02
N MET A 95 0.43 -2.43 -17.09
CA MET A 95 1.18 -2.91 -18.25
C MET A 95 0.28 -2.99 -19.49
N GLN A 96 -0.92 -3.54 -19.38
CA GLN A 96 -1.87 -3.59 -20.51
C GLN A 96 -2.25 -2.19 -21.02
N LYS A 97 -2.52 -1.25 -20.11
CA LYS A 97 -2.81 0.15 -20.46
C LYS A 97 -1.59 0.83 -21.13
N GLY A 98 -0.38 0.51 -20.69
CA GLY A 98 0.86 0.99 -21.30
C GLY A 98 1.06 0.45 -22.72
N VAL A 99 0.89 -0.85 -22.93
CA VAL A 99 0.97 -1.51 -24.24
C VAL A 99 -0.12 -1.00 -25.19
N ALA A 100 -1.34 -0.82 -24.71
CA ALA A 100 -2.44 -0.26 -25.51
C ALA A 100 -2.12 1.17 -26.00
N LYS A 101 -1.58 2.02 -25.12
CA LYS A 101 -1.13 3.37 -25.49
C LYS A 101 -0.01 3.36 -26.53
N GLN A 102 0.94 2.43 -26.43
CA GLN A 102 2.01 2.29 -27.43
C GLN A 102 1.45 1.90 -28.80
N ARG A 103 0.55 0.92 -28.87
CA ARG A 103 -0.10 0.49 -30.12
C ARG A 103 -0.94 1.59 -30.77
N GLU A 104 -1.64 2.39 -29.98
CA GLU A 104 -2.42 3.53 -30.46
C GLU A 104 -1.52 4.62 -31.06
N GLN A 105 -0.38 4.91 -30.41
CA GLN A 105 0.62 5.85 -30.93
C GLN A 105 1.28 5.35 -32.22
N GLU A 106 1.57 4.05 -32.34
CA GLU A 106 2.09 3.43 -33.56
C GLU A 106 1.08 3.48 -34.71
N HIS A 107 -0.20 3.21 -34.46
CA HIS A 107 -1.24 3.30 -35.49
C HIS A 107 -1.48 4.73 -35.97
N LEU A 108 -1.50 5.72 -35.06
CA LEU A 108 -1.61 7.13 -35.42
C LEU A 108 -0.38 7.62 -36.21
N GLY A 109 0.82 7.15 -35.87
CA GLY A 109 2.04 7.44 -36.62
C GLY A 109 2.06 6.85 -38.03
N GLN A 110 1.45 5.68 -38.24
CA GLN A 110 1.34 5.05 -39.56
C GLN A 110 0.28 5.71 -40.45
N GLN A 111 -0.84 6.19 -39.89
CA GLN A 111 -1.88 6.89 -40.65
C GLN A 111 -1.46 8.31 -41.07
N GLY A 112 -0.64 9.01 -40.26
CA GLY A 112 -0.05 10.30 -40.63
C GLY A 112 0.92 10.22 -41.82
N ASN A 113 1.51 9.04 -42.06
CA ASN A 113 2.46 8.82 -43.17
C ASN A 113 1.79 8.48 -44.51
N HIS A 114 0.47 8.25 -44.53
CA HIS A 114 -0.29 7.93 -45.75
C HIS A 114 -0.92 9.16 -46.43
N PHE A 115 -0.89 10.33 -45.78
CA PHE A 115 -1.39 11.60 -46.33
C PHE A 115 -0.30 12.47 -46.98
N VAL A 116 0.95 11.96 -47.05
CA VAL A 116 2.10 12.66 -47.64
C VAL A 116 2.66 11.83 -48.81
N ILE A 117 1.84 11.61 -49.85
CA ILE A 117 2.30 11.27 -51.21
C ILE A 117 1.37 11.98 -52.20
#